data_AF-A0A9P0GAQ0-F1
#
_entry.id   AF-A0A9P0GAQ0-F1
#
_cell.length_a   1.000
_cell.length_b   1.000
_cell.length_c   1.000
_cell.angle_alpha   90.00
_cell.angle_beta   90.00
_cell.angle_gamma   90.00
#
_symmetry.space_group_name_H-M   'P 1'
#
loop_
_entity.id
_entity.type
_entity.pdbx_description
1 polymer ?
#
loop_
_entity_poly.entity_id
_entity_poly.type
_entity_poly.pdbx_seq_one_letter_code
_entity_poly.pdbx_strand_id
1 'polypeptide(L)'
;MFCKYSKNLKLIQWSDTVLEIPANFKDAERRDLFWAFSHFVYKETIPVWIGYNSKTVKHDNEVHKVTFLRNYNEDSTNPSMILETLRITDSIANECGQNFAVVTYVLAMAKPAMQIQSLQSPTFDKMFIHFGAFHLFMAYFAALGKIMSESGCAHILCESGILADNSMKGFMSRRHFNRCKRLHPLLALALQLQHIKFFLSSNIHLSPGFELYLMNSYLDRDYYSENECPSELIAFLSDAYRKTWANCSVLVYMYIDYVHLYLKMSRAVRMNDVDLFTL
;
A
#
# COMPACT_ATOMS: atom_id res chain seq x y z
N MET A 1 -24.61 -19.12 -24.63
CA MET A 1 -23.40 -19.48 -25.41
C MET A 1 -22.14 -19.02 -24.65
N PHE A 2 -21.94 -19.54 -23.44
CA PHE A 2 -20.72 -19.34 -22.62
C PHE A 2 -20.64 -20.53 -21.68
N CYS A 3 -19.82 -21.52 -22.02
CA CYS A 3 -19.18 -22.50 -21.12
C CYS A 3 -18.65 -23.65 -21.99
N LYS A 4 -17.39 -23.57 -22.45
CA LYS A 4 -16.69 -24.72 -23.06
C LYS A 4 -15.16 -24.68 -23.00
N TYR A 5 -14.57 -23.95 -22.04
CA TYR A 5 -13.11 -23.92 -21.85
C TYR A 5 -12.67 -24.00 -20.37
N SER A 6 -13.26 -24.90 -19.57
CA SER A 6 -12.82 -25.09 -18.15
C SER A 6 -12.29 -26.50 -17.84
N LYS A 7 -11.78 -27.26 -18.82
CA LYS A 7 -11.34 -28.65 -18.56
C LYS A 7 -9.84 -28.86 -18.34
N ASN A 8 -8.98 -27.83 -18.43
CA ASN A 8 -7.53 -27.98 -18.25
C ASN A 8 -6.86 -26.91 -17.37
N LEU A 9 -7.60 -26.26 -16.47
CA LEU A 9 -6.96 -25.52 -15.38
C LEU A 9 -6.58 -26.55 -14.31
N LYS A 10 -5.32 -26.98 -14.31
CA LYS A 10 -4.73 -27.59 -13.11
C LYS A 10 -4.90 -26.54 -12.01
N LEU A 11 -5.80 -26.81 -11.07
CA LEU A 11 -5.81 -26.11 -9.79
C LEU A 11 -4.39 -26.23 -9.25
N ILE A 12 -3.67 -25.11 -9.19
CA ILE A 12 -2.43 -25.04 -8.44
C ILE A 12 -2.84 -25.44 -7.01
N GLN A 13 -2.48 -26.65 -6.62
CA GLN A 13 -2.48 -27.03 -5.21
C GLN A 13 -1.47 -26.10 -4.57
N TRP A 14 -1.96 -25.09 -3.85
CA TRP A 14 -1.15 -24.35 -2.90
C TRP A 14 -0.62 -25.40 -1.93
N SER A 15 0.66 -25.72 -2.03
CA SER A 15 1.30 -26.64 -1.10
C SER A 15 1.14 -26.09 0.32
N ASP A 16 1.01 -26.98 1.30
CA ASP A 16 1.01 -26.67 2.74
C ASP A 16 2.37 -26.14 3.24
N THR A 17 3.09 -25.40 2.39
CA THR A 17 4.31 -24.71 2.77
C THR A 17 3.91 -23.68 3.81
N VAL A 18 4.36 -23.88 5.04
CA VAL A 18 4.31 -22.84 6.07
C VAL A 18 5.13 -21.69 5.52
N LEU A 19 4.44 -20.67 5.01
CA LEU A 19 5.07 -19.49 4.42
C LEU A 19 5.85 -18.79 5.54
N GLU A 20 7.17 -18.69 5.38
CA GLU A 20 7.98 -17.96 6.33
C GLU A 20 7.62 -16.48 6.24
N ILE A 21 7.14 -15.92 7.35
CA ILE A 21 6.80 -14.50 7.42
C ILE A 21 8.11 -13.71 7.30
N PRO A 22 8.25 -12.80 6.31
CA PRO A 22 9.45 -12.00 6.14
C PRO A 22 9.82 -11.26 7.43
N ALA A 23 11.12 -11.20 7.76
CA ALA A 23 11.57 -10.59 9.02
C ALA A 23 11.14 -9.11 9.14
N ASN A 24 11.18 -8.37 8.03
CA ASN A 24 10.74 -6.97 7.91
C ASN A 24 9.22 -6.77 8.05
N PHE A 25 8.41 -7.84 7.95
CA PHE A 25 6.95 -7.76 8.07
C PHE A 25 6.52 -7.31 9.46
N LYS A 26 7.09 -7.91 10.51
CA LYS A 26 6.77 -7.58 11.90
C LYS A 26 7.16 -6.13 12.23
N ASP A 27 8.29 -5.68 11.71
CA ASP A 27 8.76 -4.31 11.89
C ASP A 27 7.83 -3.29 11.20
N ALA A 28 7.37 -3.61 9.99
CA ALA A 28 6.41 -2.79 9.27
C ALA A 28 5.07 -2.64 10.03
N GLU A 29 4.54 -3.73 10.59
CA GLU A 29 3.32 -3.69 11.42
C GLU A 29 3.52 -2.91 12.72
N ARG A 30 4.63 -3.16 13.41
CA ARG A 30 5.00 -2.46 14.64
C ARG A 30 5.06 -0.95 14.42
N ARG A 31 5.68 -0.50 13.32
CA ARG A 31 5.76 0.93 12.95
C ARG A 31 4.39 1.54 12.68
N ASP A 32 3.49 0.82 12.02
CA ASP A 32 2.12 1.30 11.75
C ASP A 32 1.29 1.46 13.03
N LEU A 33 1.47 0.57 14.00
CA LEU A 33 0.81 0.68 15.29
C LEU A 33 1.33 1.85 16.11
N PHE A 34 2.65 2.03 16.15
CA PHE A 34 3.22 3.18 16.84
C PHE A 34 2.82 4.50 16.19
N TRP A 35 2.67 4.55 14.86
CA TRP A 35 2.08 5.71 14.21
C TRP A 35 0.67 5.99 14.74
N ALA A 36 -0.18 4.96 14.87
CA ALA A 36 -1.53 5.10 15.42
C ALA A 36 -1.53 5.52 16.89
N PHE A 37 -0.70 4.92 17.74
CA PHE A 37 -0.55 5.31 19.15
C PHE A 37 0.03 6.71 19.32
N SER A 38 0.98 7.11 18.46
CA SER A 38 1.51 8.49 18.46
C SER A 38 0.39 9.49 18.13
N HIS A 39 -0.49 9.17 17.18
CA HIS A 39 -1.69 9.97 16.90
C HIS A 39 -2.65 10.02 18.08
N PHE A 40 -2.82 8.91 18.81
CA PHE A 40 -3.66 8.87 20.00
C PHE A 40 -3.16 9.81 21.11
N VAL A 41 -1.85 9.81 21.36
CA VAL A 41 -1.21 10.60 22.44
C VAL A 41 -0.99 12.05 22.03
N TYR A 42 -0.39 12.29 20.86
CA TYR A 42 0.14 13.59 20.44
C TYR A 42 -0.67 14.31 19.35
N LYS A 43 -1.70 13.65 18.81
CA LYS A 43 -2.69 14.17 17.85
C LYS A 43 -2.07 15.06 16.76
N GLU A 44 -2.17 16.38 16.94
CA GLU A 44 -1.84 17.41 15.94
C GLU A 44 -0.35 17.48 15.58
N THR A 45 0.52 16.90 16.40
CA THR A 45 1.98 16.91 16.15
C THR A 45 2.41 15.86 15.14
N ILE A 46 1.60 14.81 14.95
CA ILE A 46 1.98 13.63 14.19
C ILE A 46 1.48 13.75 12.75
N PRO A 47 2.35 13.66 11.75
CA PRO A 47 1.92 13.69 10.36
C PRO A 47 1.10 12.45 9.98
N VAL A 48 0.38 12.57 8.87
CA VAL A 48 -0.25 11.41 8.21
C VAL A 48 0.80 10.38 7.82
N TRP A 49 0.37 9.14 7.60
CA TRP A 49 1.24 7.97 7.42
C TRP A 49 2.48 8.18 6.54
N ILE A 50 2.34 8.85 5.39
CA ILE A 50 3.48 9.12 4.49
C ILE A 50 4.51 10.02 5.16
N GLY A 51 4.08 11.11 5.80
CA GLY A 51 4.98 12.04 6.47
C GLY A 51 5.62 11.41 7.70
N TYR A 52 4.88 10.56 8.42
CA TYR A 52 5.42 9.81 9.56
C TYR A 52 6.56 8.90 9.11
N ASN A 53 6.31 8.02 8.14
CA ASN A 53 7.33 7.09 7.63
C ASN A 53 8.52 7.84 7.01
N SER A 54 8.30 8.95 6.30
CA SER A 54 9.41 9.75 5.73
C SER A 54 10.33 10.35 6.80
N LYS A 55 9.78 10.61 7.99
CA LYS A 55 10.54 11.17 9.12
C LYS A 55 11.24 10.09 9.95
N THR A 56 10.57 8.95 10.17
CA THR A 56 11.03 7.92 11.12
C THR A 56 11.79 6.75 10.48
N VAL A 57 11.68 6.57 9.16
CA VAL A 57 12.43 5.52 8.45
C VAL A 57 13.83 6.02 8.13
N LYS A 58 14.83 5.19 8.41
CA LYS A 58 16.22 5.44 8.03
C LYS A 58 16.38 5.19 6.53
N HIS A 59 17.07 6.10 5.85
CA HIS A 59 17.36 5.98 4.43
C HIS A 59 18.86 5.75 4.26
N ASP A 60 19.26 4.49 4.32
CA ASP A 60 20.64 4.06 4.06
C ASP A 60 20.89 3.78 2.57
N ASN A 61 19.87 3.98 1.73
CA ASN A 61 19.97 3.78 0.29
C ASN A 61 20.79 4.90 -0.36
N GLU A 62 21.58 4.54 -1.38
CA GLU A 62 22.29 5.51 -2.19
C GLU A 62 21.33 6.52 -2.85
N VAL A 63 21.75 7.77 -3.00
CA VAL A 63 20.95 8.79 -3.66
C VAL A 63 20.87 8.47 -5.16
N HIS A 64 19.69 8.07 -5.63
CA HIS A 64 19.48 7.80 -7.05
C HIS A 64 19.46 9.11 -7.86
N LYS A 65 20.21 9.15 -8.97
CA LYS A 65 20.09 10.23 -9.96
C LYS A 65 18.92 9.94 -10.88
N VAL A 66 17.90 10.79 -10.82
CA VAL A 66 16.73 10.69 -11.69
C VAL A 66 16.93 11.61 -12.89
N THR A 67 16.93 11.02 -14.09
CA THR A 67 16.96 11.76 -15.36
C THR A 67 15.63 11.57 -16.08
N PHE A 68 15.11 12.64 -16.66
CA PHE A 68 13.90 12.58 -17.46
C PHE A 68 14.25 12.27 -18.91
N LEU A 69 13.49 11.35 -19.51
CA LEU A 69 13.54 11.13 -20.95
C LEU A 69 12.88 12.29 -21.69
N ARG A 70 13.16 12.38 -22.99
CA ARG A 70 12.54 13.37 -23.87
C ARG A 70 11.01 13.24 -23.82
N ASN A 71 10.32 14.36 -23.64
CA ASN A 71 8.88 14.41 -23.79
C ASN A 71 8.52 14.44 -25.28
N TYR A 72 7.51 13.64 -25.63
CA TYR A 72 6.93 13.59 -26.96
C TYR A 72 5.59 14.34 -26.94
N ASN A 73 5.27 15.03 -28.03
CA ASN A 73 4.02 15.78 -28.16
C ASN A 73 2.91 14.95 -28.82
N GLU A 74 3.28 13.80 -29.36
CA GLU A 74 2.38 12.84 -29.99
C GLU A 74 1.51 12.12 -28.96
N ASP A 75 0.36 11.62 -29.42
CA ASP A 75 -0.52 10.80 -28.59
C ASP A 75 0.22 9.54 -28.12
N SER A 76 0.27 9.32 -26.81
CA SER A 76 0.98 8.21 -26.20
C SER A 76 0.38 6.84 -26.56
N THR A 77 -0.86 6.80 -27.06
CA THR A 77 -1.52 5.57 -27.52
C THR A 77 -1.21 5.20 -28.96
N ASN A 78 -0.52 6.08 -29.71
CA ASN A 78 -0.09 5.78 -31.07
C ASN A 78 0.91 4.61 -31.07
N PRO A 79 0.67 3.53 -31.84
CA PRO A 79 1.59 2.40 -31.92
C PRO A 79 3.03 2.76 -32.26
N SER A 80 3.26 3.78 -33.10
CA SER A 80 4.61 4.26 -33.44
C SER A 80 5.31 4.86 -32.22
N MET A 81 4.57 5.58 -31.37
CA MET A 81 5.10 6.13 -30.13
C MET A 81 5.44 5.04 -29.12
N ILE A 82 4.57 4.04 -29.01
CA ILE A 82 4.79 2.89 -28.13
C ILE A 82 6.01 2.09 -28.59
N LEU A 83 6.19 1.89 -29.90
CA LEU A 83 7.39 1.24 -30.44
C LEU A 83 8.66 2.03 -30.12
N GLU A 84 8.62 3.36 -30.26
CA GLU A 84 9.75 4.21 -29.95
C GLU A 84 10.14 4.16 -28.46
N THR A 85 9.15 4.15 -27.56
CA THR A 85 9.42 4.01 -26.12
C THR A 85 10.03 2.66 -25.77
N LEU A 86 9.65 1.57 -26.48
CA LEU A 86 10.31 0.26 -26.34
C LEU A 86 11.78 0.33 -26.82
N ARG A 87 12.05 0.93 -27.98
CA ARG A 87 13.42 1.04 -28.52
C ARG A 87 14.34 1.86 -27.61
N ILE A 88 13.85 2.98 -27.08
CA ILE A 88 14.59 3.83 -26.15
C ILE A 88 14.90 3.06 -24.87
N THR A 89 13.91 2.33 -24.34
CA THR A 89 14.09 1.52 -23.13
C THR A 89 15.13 0.43 -23.33
N ASP A 90 15.15 -0.23 -24.49
CA ASP A 90 16.17 -1.24 -24.84
C ASP A 90 17.56 -0.61 -24.97
N SER A 91 17.70 0.53 -25.64
CA SER A 91 18.97 1.27 -25.74
C SER A 91 19.52 1.63 -24.36
N ILE A 92 18.68 2.16 -23.48
CA ILE A 92 19.06 2.53 -22.11
C ILE A 92 19.49 1.29 -21.33
N ALA A 93 18.75 0.18 -21.43
CA ALA A 93 19.12 -1.06 -20.75
C ALA A 93 20.49 -1.56 -21.22
N ASN A 94 20.77 -1.51 -22.52
CA ASN A 94 22.07 -1.87 -23.08
C ASN A 94 23.19 -0.92 -22.61
N GLU A 95 22.96 0.39 -22.63
CA GLU A 95 23.92 1.40 -22.14
C GLU A 95 24.23 1.24 -20.63
N CYS A 96 23.23 0.82 -19.85
CA CYS A 96 23.37 0.54 -18.42
C CYS A 96 23.87 -0.89 -18.12
N GLY A 97 24.17 -1.70 -19.15
CA GLY A 97 24.61 -3.09 -18.98
C GLY A 97 23.57 -4.00 -18.32
N GLN A 98 22.28 -3.67 -18.42
CA GLN A 98 21.18 -4.44 -17.84
C GLN A 98 20.77 -5.58 -18.77
N ASN A 99 20.67 -6.80 -18.22
CA ASN A 99 20.22 -7.97 -18.99
C ASN A 99 18.73 -7.93 -19.33
N PHE A 100 17.95 -7.17 -18.58
CA PHE A 100 16.51 -7.03 -18.73
C PHE A 100 16.13 -5.56 -18.57
N ALA A 101 15.08 -5.17 -19.28
CA ALA A 101 14.53 -3.82 -19.20
C ALA A 101 13.11 -3.87 -18.64
N VAL A 102 12.74 -2.91 -17.81
CA VAL A 102 11.40 -2.83 -17.23
C VAL A 102 10.73 -1.56 -17.72
N VAL A 103 9.53 -1.69 -18.30
CA VAL A 103 8.74 -0.55 -18.77
C VAL A 103 7.35 -0.58 -18.17
N THR A 104 6.95 0.57 -17.64
CA THR A 104 5.64 0.76 -17.02
C THR A 104 4.71 1.50 -17.97
N TYR A 105 3.57 0.91 -18.31
CA TYR A 105 2.57 1.56 -19.15
C TYR A 105 1.21 1.68 -18.45
N VAL A 106 0.45 2.68 -18.88
CA VAL A 106 -1.00 2.72 -18.62
C VAL A 106 -1.72 1.65 -19.44
N LEU A 107 -2.94 1.27 -19.03
CA LEU A 107 -3.69 0.18 -19.67
C LEU A 107 -3.81 0.30 -21.20
N ALA A 108 -4.05 1.52 -21.70
CA ALA A 108 -4.20 1.77 -23.14
C ALA A 108 -2.91 1.55 -23.95
N MET A 109 -1.74 1.68 -23.32
CA MET A 109 -0.43 1.49 -23.98
C MET A 109 0.12 0.08 -23.77
N ALA A 110 -0.12 -0.53 -22.61
CA ALA A 110 0.43 -1.83 -22.27
C ALA A 110 -0.02 -2.93 -23.25
N LYS A 111 -1.30 -2.94 -23.63
CA LYS A 111 -1.82 -3.95 -24.56
C LYS A 111 -1.15 -3.85 -25.96
N PRO A 112 -1.14 -2.68 -26.63
CA PRO A 112 -0.39 -2.54 -27.88
C PRO A 112 1.10 -2.83 -27.73
N ALA A 113 1.73 -2.43 -26.62
CA ALA A 113 3.15 -2.71 -26.37
C ALA A 113 3.43 -4.23 -26.32
N MET A 114 2.59 -5.00 -25.62
CA MET A 114 2.71 -6.47 -25.58
C MET A 114 2.48 -7.11 -26.95
N GLN A 115 1.58 -6.55 -27.77
CA GLN A 115 1.39 -7.00 -29.15
C GLN A 115 2.63 -6.73 -30.01
N ILE A 116 3.22 -5.55 -29.89
CA ILE A 116 4.47 -5.19 -30.57
C ILE A 116 5.61 -6.11 -30.13
N GLN A 117 5.75 -6.34 -28.83
CA GLN A 117 6.74 -7.28 -28.28
C GLN A 117 6.59 -8.67 -28.89
N SER A 118 5.36 -9.20 -28.92
CA SER A 118 5.09 -10.53 -29.49
C SER A 118 5.37 -10.59 -31.01
N LEU A 119 5.11 -9.51 -31.75
CA LEU A 119 5.34 -9.46 -33.20
C LEU A 119 6.81 -9.24 -33.56
N GLN A 120 7.59 -8.61 -32.69
CA GLN A 120 9.01 -8.30 -32.94
C GLN A 120 9.97 -9.22 -32.17
N SER A 121 9.48 -10.33 -31.62
CA SER A 121 10.35 -11.35 -31.03
C SER A 121 11.43 -11.79 -32.04
N PRO A 122 12.72 -11.88 -31.62
CA PRO A 122 13.20 -11.83 -30.24
C PRO A 122 13.63 -10.44 -29.73
N THR A 123 13.42 -9.38 -30.52
CA THR A 123 13.97 -8.03 -30.27
C THR A 123 13.66 -7.50 -28.88
N PHE A 124 12.44 -7.70 -28.37
CA PHE A 124 11.99 -7.19 -27.08
C PHE A 124 11.74 -8.28 -26.04
N ASP A 125 12.26 -9.49 -26.23
CA ASP A 125 11.99 -10.63 -25.33
C ASP A 125 12.56 -10.42 -23.92
N LYS A 126 13.59 -9.58 -23.79
CA LYS A 126 14.22 -9.20 -22.52
C LYS A 126 13.49 -8.05 -21.81
N MET A 127 12.38 -7.57 -22.36
CA MET A 127 11.62 -6.46 -21.79
C MET A 127 10.42 -6.94 -20.98
N PHE A 128 10.30 -6.48 -19.75
CA PHE A 128 9.14 -6.71 -18.90
C PHE A 128 8.20 -5.51 -18.98
N ILE A 129 7.06 -5.74 -19.65
CA ILE A 129 5.98 -4.75 -19.73
C ILE A 129 5.01 -4.99 -18.58
N HIS A 130 4.86 -4.01 -17.69
CA HIS A 130 3.94 -4.09 -16.56
C HIS A 130 3.05 -2.85 -16.41
N PHE A 131 1.94 -3.03 -15.71
CA PHE A 131 1.10 -1.91 -15.31
C PHE A 131 1.75 -1.17 -14.15
N GLY A 132 1.61 0.16 -14.15
CA GLY A 132 2.04 0.96 -13.01
C GLY A 132 1.26 0.63 -11.75
N ALA A 133 1.92 0.74 -10.59
CA ALA A 133 1.32 0.54 -9.27
C ALA A 133 0.03 1.38 -9.08
N PHE A 134 -0.09 2.50 -9.79
CA PHE A 134 -1.30 3.30 -9.89
C PHE A 134 -2.56 2.48 -10.25
N HIS A 135 -2.50 1.64 -11.28
CA HIS A 135 -3.66 0.85 -11.72
C HIS A 135 -4.01 -0.24 -10.70
N LEU A 136 -3.00 -0.85 -10.09
CA LEU A 136 -3.19 -1.82 -9.01
C LEU A 136 -3.90 -1.17 -7.81
N PHE A 137 -3.44 0.00 -7.36
CA PHE A 137 -4.08 0.74 -6.29
C PHE A 137 -5.50 1.18 -6.64
N MET A 138 -5.76 1.61 -7.88
CA MET A 138 -7.12 1.93 -8.31
C MET A 138 -8.05 0.71 -8.25
N ALA A 139 -7.60 -0.45 -8.73
CA ALA A 139 -8.36 -1.69 -8.65
C ALA A 139 -8.64 -2.06 -7.19
N TYR A 140 -7.63 -1.95 -6.33
CA TYR A 140 -7.74 -2.20 -4.90
C TYR A 140 -8.73 -1.26 -4.21
N PHE A 141 -8.69 0.04 -4.49
CA PHE A 141 -9.64 1.01 -3.93
C PHE A 141 -11.08 0.77 -4.40
N ALA A 142 -11.29 0.24 -5.61
CA ALA A 142 -12.63 -0.18 -6.00
C ALA A 142 -13.14 -1.37 -5.18
N ALA A 143 -12.28 -2.35 -4.93
CA ALA A 143 -12.63 -3.50 -4.09
C ALA A 143 -12.94 -3.03 -2.66
N LEU A 144 -12.09 -2.18 -2.08
CA LEU A 144 -12.32 -1.54 -0.77
C LEU A 144 -13.64 -0.77 -0.72
N GLY A 145 -13.91 0.05 -1.74
CA GLY A 145 -15.17 0.79 -1.84
C GLY A 145 -16.39 -0.13 -1.91
N LYS A 146 -16.27 -1.29 -2.58
CA LYS A 146 -17.36 -2.28 -2.61
C LYS A 146 -17.56 -2.98 -1.27
N ILE A 147 -16.48 -3.34 -0.58
CA ILE A 147 -16.51 -3.96 0.76
C ILE A 147 -17.15 -3.02 1.78
N MET A 148 -16.82 -1.74 1.72
CA MET A 148 -17.39 -0.71 2.59
C MET A 148 -18.78 -0.22 2.18
N SER A 149 -19.30 -0.67 1.04
CA SER A 149 -20.64 -0.27 0.61
C SER A 149 -21.62 -0.58 1.73
N GLU A 150 -22.47 0.39 2.07
CA GLU A 150 -23.52 0.24 3.09
C GLU A 150 -23.01 0.06 4.54
N SER A 151 -21.69 0.16 4.79
CA SER A 151 -21.11 0.08 6.15
C SER A 151 -21.29 1.35 7.00
N GLY A 152 -21.84 2.44 6.44
CA GLY A 152 -21.87 3.76 7.07
C GLY A 152 -20.54 4.53 7.05
N CYS A 153 -19.43 3.89 6.67
CA CYS A 153 -18.09 4.52 6.59
C CYS A 153 -18.06 5.81 5.76
N ALA A 154 -18.72 5.80 4.60
CA ALA A 154 -18.79 6.98 3.74
C ALA A 154 -19.60 8.13 4.38
N HIS A 155 -20.63 7.78 5.16
CA HIS A 155 -21.45 8.74 5.89
C HIS A 155 -20.66 9.41 7.02
N ILE A 156 -19.79 8.67 7.72
CA ILE A 156 -18.86 9.24 8.71
C ILE A 156 -17.98 10.32 8.07
N LEU A 157 -17.46 10.06 6.87
CA LEU A 157 -16.65 11.03 6.13
C LEU A 157 -17.46 12.26 5.69
N CYS A 158 -18.74 12.08 5.35
CA CYS A 158 -19.65 13.18 5.02
C CYS A 158 -19.98 14.06 6.22
N GLU A 159 -20.47 13.46 7.31
CA GLU A 159 -20.87 14.17 8.52
C GLU A 159 -19.70 14.86 9.22
N SER A 160 -18.48 14.33 9.07
CA SER A 160 -17.26 14.99 9.57
C SER A 160 -16.80 16.18 8.71
N GLY A 161 -17.46 16.46 7.58
CA GLY A 161 -17.08 17.53 6.65
C GLY A 161 -15.81 17.24 5.83
N ILE A 162 -15.22 16.05 5.97
CA ILE A 162 -14.01 15.64 5.25
C ILE A 162 -14.32 15.32 3.78
N LEU A 163 -15.53 14.82 3.51
CA LEU A 163 -16.02 14.45 2.19
C LEU A 163 -17.35 15.16 1.92
N ALA A 164 -17.47 15.89 0.81
CA ALA A 164 -18.78 16.40 0.41
C ALA A 164 -19.70 15.27 -0.06
N ASP A 165 -21.01 15.36 0.17
CA ASP A 165 -21.99 14.34 -0.22
C ASP A 165 -21.90 13.95 -1.70
N ASN A 166 -21.80 14.96 -2.57
CA ASN A 166 -21.66 14.76 -4.01
C ASN A 166 -20.35 14.06 -4.42
N SER A 167 -19.39 13.99 -3.51
CA SER A 167 -18.10 13.31 -3.70
C SER A 167 -18.09 11.86 -3.21
N MET A 168 -19.13 11.41 -2.51
CA MET A 168 -19.26 10.04 -1.98
C MET A 168 -19.16 8.99 -3.07
N LYS A 169 -19.96 9.14 -4.14
CA LYS A 169 -19.95 8.19 -5.26
C LYS A 169 -18.57 8.05 -5.89
N GLY A 170 -17.83 9.15 -6.01
CA GLY A 170 -16.48 9.15 -6.58
C GLY A 170 -15.43 8.49 -5.69
N PHE A 171 -15.58 8.60 -4.36
CA PHE A 171 -14.75 7.89 -3.38
C PHE A 171 -15.02 6.38 -3.42
N MET A 172 -16.28 5.96 -3.40
CA MET A 172 -16.67 4.55 -3.40
C MET A 172 -16.36 3.82 -4.71
N SER A 173 -16.33 4.54 -5.84
CA SER A 173 -16.15 3.98 -7.18
C SER A 173 -14.74 4.15 -7.76
N ARG A 174 -13.70 4.36 -6.92
CA ARG A 174 -12.28 4.57 -7.31
C ARG A 174 -11.98 5.73 -8.27
N ARG A 175 -12.97 6.54 -8.66
CA ARG A 175 -12.82 7.57 -9.71
C ARG A 175 -11.83 8.67 -9.34
N HIS A 176 -11.65 8.92 -8.04
CA HIS A 176 -10.72 9.93 -7.55
C HIS A 176 -9.56 9.29 -6.78
N PHE A 177 -8.55 8.80 -7.51
CA PHE A 177 -7.40 8.12 -6.93
C PHE A 177 -6.77 8.88 -5.75
N ASN A 178 -6.42 10.15 -5.93
CA ASN A 178 -5.79 10.96 -4.89
C ASN A 178 -6.67 11.13 -3.65
N ARG A 179 -7.99 11.12 -3.83
CA ARG A 179 -8.95 11.18 -2.72
C ARG A 179 -8.98 9.85 -1.98
N CYS A 180 -9.16 8.73 -2.68
CA CYS A 180 -9.13 7.39 -2.08
C CYS A 180 -7.82 7.15 -1.31
N LYS A 181 -6.68 7.51 -1.93
CA LYS A 181 -5.34 7.43 -1.34
C LYS A 181 -5.21 8.15 0.00
N ARG A 182 -5.93 9.26 0.20
CA ARG A 182 -5.89 10.06 1.43
C ARG A 182 -6.95 9.61 2.43
N LEU A 183 -8.18 9.40 1.97
CA LEU A 183 -9.33 9.16 2.85
C LEU A 183 -9.37 7.75 3.43
N HIS A 184 -8.94 6.72 2.69
CA HIS A 184 -8.95 5.36 3.24
C HIS A 184 -8.02 5.22 4.46
N PRO A 185 -6.73 5.64 4.40
CA PRO A 185 -5.86 5.65 5.58
C PRO A 185 -6.38 6.52 6.72
N LEU A 186 -6.97 7.68 6.40
CA LEU A 186 -7.50 8.59 7.42
C LEU A 186 -8.69 7.97 8.18
N LEU A 187 -9.63 7.36 7.46
CA LEU A 187 -10.76 6.68 8.07
C LEU A 187 -10.31 5.47 8.89
N ALA A 188 -9.40 4.66 8.35
CA ALA A 188 -8.86 3.50 9.08
C ALA A 188 -8.17 3.93 10.38
N LEU A 189 -7.35 5.00 10.34
CA LEU A 189 -6.75 5.57 11.54
C LEU A 189 -7.82 6.03 12.53
N ALA A 190 -8.84 6.78 12.10
CA ALA A 190 -9.89 7.27 12.99
C ALA A 190 -10.61 6.11 13.71
N LEU A 191 -10.91 5.03 12.99
CA LEU A 191 -11.51 3.81 13.54
C LEU A 191 -10.56 3.10 14.51
N GLN A 192 -9.27 2.98 14.14
CA GLN A 192 -8.24 2.40 14.99
C GLN A 192 -8.03 3.20 16.28
N LEU A 193 -8.12 4.52 16.25
CA LEU A 193 -8.06 5.37 17.45
C LEU A 193 -9.24 5.13 18.38
N GLN A 194 -10.45 4.88 17.86
CA GLN A 194 -11.58 4.48 18.70
C GLN A 194 -11.33 3.11 19.35
N HIS A 195 -10.69 2.19 18.64
CA HIS A 195 -10.33 0.88 19.20
C HIS A 195 -9.26 1.01 20.30
N ILE A 196 -8.22 1.82 20.09
CA ILE A 196 -7.22 2.12 21.12
C ILE A 196 -7.91 2.73 22.36
N LYS A 197 -8.82 3.69 22.17
CA LYS A 197 -9.59 4.29 23.26
C LYS A 197 -10.38 3.24 24.05
N PHE A 198 -11.09 2.34 23.34
CA PHE A 198 -11.85 1.28 23.97
C PHE A 198 -10.95 0.29 24.73
N PHE A 199 -9.83 -0.12 24.13
CA PHE A 199 -8.84 -0.99 24.76
C PHE A 199 -8.31 -0.40 26.08
N LEU A 200 -7.91 0.88 26.07
CA LEU A 200 -7.39 1.55 27.27
C LEU A 200 -8.46 1.76 28.34
N SER A 201 -9.74 1.86 27.96
CA SER A 201 -10.84 1.93 28.94
C SER A 201 -11.06 0.62 29.72
N SER A 202 -10.46 -0.49 29.26
CA SER A 202 -10.58 -1.83 29.88
C SER A 202 -9.57 -2.08 31.02
N ASN A 203 -9.17 -1.04 31.77
CA ASN A 203 -8.16 -1.05 32.85
C ASN A 203 -6.70 -1.24 32.42
N ILE A 204 -6.33 -0.83 31.20
CA ILE A 204 -4.93 -0.80 30.75
C ILE A 204 -4.52 0.67 30.65
N HIS A 205 -3.59 1.09 31.51
CA HIS A 205 -3.04 2.45 31.48
C HIS A 205 -1.73 2.45 30.67
N LEU A 206 -1.55 3.48 29.85
CA LEU A 206 -0.27 3.74 29.20
C LEU A 206 0.71 4.19 30.29
N SER A 207 1.87 3.54 30.37
CA SER A 207 2.93 3.97 31.27
C SER A 207 3.56 5.28 30.77
N PRO A 208 4.03 6.19 31.66
CA PRO A 208 4.79 7.37 31.23
C PRO A 208 6.02 7.03 30.37
N GLY A 209 6.62 5.86 30.61
CA GLY A 209 7.70 5.33 29.78
C GLY A 209 7.27 5.03 28.35
N PHE A 210 6.02 4.57 28.13
CA PHE A 210 5.48 4.33 26.80
C PHE A 210 5.30 5.63 26.01
N GLU A 211 4.78 6.69 26.64
CA GLU A 211 4.65 8.00 25.97
C GLU A 211 6.02 8.53 25.55
N LEU A 212 7.00 8.48 26.45
CA LEU A 212 8.37 8.90 26.16
C LEU A 212 8.98 8.05 25.04
N TYR A 213 8.74 6.74 25.04
CA TYR A 213 9.17 5.83 23.98
C TYR A 213 8.60 6.26 22.62
N LEU A 214 7.29 6.52 22.54
CA LEU A 214 6.64 7.00 21.31
C LEU A 214 7.27 8.29 20.81
N MET A 215 7.48 9.28 21.70
CA MET A 215 8.08 10.55 21.32
C MET A 215 9.51 10.36 20.80
N ASN A 216 10.34 9.61 21.52
CA ASN A 216 11.72 9.35 21.12
C ASN A 216 11.78 8.61 19.77
N SER A 217 10.93 7.60 19.58
CA SER A 217 10.81 6.86 18.31
C SER A 217 10.37 7.73 17.12
N TYR A 218 9.72 8.87 17.39
CA TYR A 218 9.32 9.83 16.37
C TYR A 218 10.38 10.90 16.10
N LEU A 219 11.17 11.27 17.11
CA LEU A 219 12.22 12.28 17.02
C LEU A 219 13.54 11.70 16.50
N ASP A 220 13.85 10.47 16.89
CA ASP A 220 15.07 9.76 16.57
C ASP A 220 14.76 8.51 15.74
N ARG A 221 15.43 8.41 14.58
CA ARG A 221 15.23 7.31 13.62
C ARG A 221 15.82 5.99 14.11
N ASP A 222 16.88 6.04 14.91
CA ASP A 222 17.64 4.86 15.34
C ASP A 222 17.04 4.25 16.63
N TYR A 223 16.25 5.03 17.36
CA TYR A 223 15.60 4.61 18.61
C TYR A 223 14.78 3.32 18.47
N TYR A 224 14.17 3.10 17.31
CA TYR A 224 13.38 1.91 16.99
C TYR A 224 14.19 0.60 17.02
N SER A 225 15.39 0.63 16.43
CA SER A 225 16.28 -0.53 16.32
C SER A 225 17.02 -0.80 17.62
N GLU A 226 17.24 0.23 18.43
CA GLU A 226 18.06 0.15 19.63
C GLU A 226 17.27 -0.20 20.91
N ASN A 227 15.94 -0.11 20.88
CA ASN A 227 15.12 -0.27 22.08
C ASN A 227 14.02 -1.33 21.91
N GLU A 228 13.87 -2.15 22.96
CA GLU A 228 12.84 -3.18 23.03
C GLU A 228 11.42 -2.60 22.93
N CYS A 229 10.52 -3.40 22.39
CA CYS A 229 9.12 -3.01 22.25
C CYS A 229 8.42 -3.00 23.62
N PRO A 230 7.72 -1.91 23.97
CA PRO A 230 6.93 -1.89 25.19
C PRO A 230 5.87 -3.02 25.23
N SER A 231 5.70 -3.63 26.40
CA SER A 231 4.80 -4.77 26.63
C SER A 231 3.33 -4.45 26.31
N GLU A 232 2.94 -3.19 26.44
CA GLU A 232 1.61 -2.66 26.17
C GLU A 232 1.25 -2.80 24.68
N LEU A 233 2.24 -2.69 23.79
CA LEU A 233 2.03 -2.91 22.35
C LEU A 233 1.83 -4.40 22.04
N ILE A 234 2.59 -5.26 22.70
CA ILE A 234 2.47 -6.71 22.58
C ILE A 234 1.08 -7.14 23.07
N ALA A 235 0.62 -6.57 24.20
CA ALA A 235 -0.71 -6.78 24.73
C ALA A 235 -1.79 -6.32 23.73
N PHE A 236 -1.68 -5.10 23.19
CA PHE A 236 -2.61 -4.61 22.17
C PHE A 236 -2.67 -5.52 20.94
N LEU A 237 -1.51 -5.90 20.39
CA LEU A 237 -1.40 -6.83 19.26
C LEU A 237 -2.05 -8.18 19.55
N SER A 238 -1.88 -8.72 20.75
CA SER A 238 -2.41 -10.02 21.12
C SER A 238 -3.92 -10.02 21.43
N ASP A 239 -4.45 -8.92 21.99
CA ASP A 239 -5.80 -8.84 22.53
C ASP A 239 -6.80 -8.19 21.55
N ALA A 240 -6.36 -7.18 20.78
CA ALA A 240 -7.17 -6.51 19.74
C ALA A 240 -7.58 -7.46 18.61
N TYR A 241 -6.79 -8.51 18.35
CA TYR A 241 -7.12 -9.54 17.36
C TYR A 241 -8.05 -10.63 17.92
N ARG A 242 -8.06 -10.91 19.24
CA ARG A 242 -8.77 -12.08 19.80
C ARG A 242 -10.20 -11.78 20.27
N LYS A 243 -10.44 -10.62 20.87
CA LYS A 243 -11.76 -10.32 21.48
C LYS A 243 -12.81 -9.78 20.49
N THR A 244 -12.37 -9.29 19.34
CA THR A 244 -13.19 -8.42 18.48
C THR A 244 -13.80 -9.11 17.26
N TRP A 245 -13.36 -10.34 16.98
CA TRP A 245 -13.98 -11.22 15.98
C TRP A 245 -15.35 -11.77 16.40
N ALA A 246 -15.74 -11.58 17.68
CA ALA A 246 -16.98 -12.12 18.22
C ALA A 246 -18.24 -11.25 17.99
N ASN A 247 -18.11 -10.00 17.49
CA ASN A 247 -19.21 -9.01 17.44
C ASN A 247 -19.34 -8.30 16.06
N CYS A 248 -20.41 -7.51 15.87
CA CYS A 248 -20.69 -6.68 14.68
C CYS A 248 -19.55 -5.73 14.23
N SER A 249 -18.48 -5.59 15.02
CA SER A 249 -17.26 -4.83 14.71
C SER A 249 -16.36 -5.49 13.66
N VAL A 250 -16.57 -6.76 13.30
CA VAL A 250 -15.71 -7.50 12.35
C VAL A 250 -15.48 -6.74 11.04
N LEU A 251 -16.51 -6.12 10.46
CA LEU A 251 -16.38 -5.37 9.20
C LEU A 251 -15.45 -4.15 9.32
N VAL A 252 -15.43 -3.50 10.49
CA VAL A 252 -14.55 -2.36 10.76
C VAL A 252 -13.09 -2.82 10.83
N TYR A 253 -12.83 -3.95 11.50
CA TYR A 253 -11.49 -4.54 11.58
C TYR A 253 -11.00 -5.03 10.22
N MET A 254 -11.84 -5.76 9.48
CA MET A 254 -11.50 -6.18 8.11
C MET A 254 -11.14 -4.98 7.24
N TYR A 255 -11.89 -3.88 7.36
CA TYR A 255 -11.58 -2.65 6.64
C TYR A 255 -10.22 -2.06 7.04
N ILE A 256 -9.93 -1.96 8.34
CA ILE A 256 -8.64 -1.50 8.85
C ILE A 256 -7.51 -2.38 8.30
N ASP A 257 -7.63 -3.70 8.37
CA ASP A 257 -6.64 -4.66 7.85
C ASP A 257 -6.42 -4.51 6.35
N TYR A 258 -7.48 -4.33 5.55
CA TYR A 258 -7.35 -4.08 4.12
C TYR A 258 -6.67 -2.74 3.83
N VAL A 259 -6.95 -1.70 4.61
CA VAL A 259 -6.21 -0.45 4.47
C VAL A 259 -4.74 -0.61 4.87
N HIS A 260 -4.43 -1.40 5.91
CA HIS A 260 -3.04 -1.72 6.26
C HIS A 260 -2.34 -2.51 5.14
N LEU A 261 -3.03 -3.43 4.45
CA LEU A 261 -2.46 -4.11 3.29
C LEU A 261 -2.09 -3.10 2.18
N TYR A 262 -2.95 -2.12 1.92
CA TYR A 262 -2.62 -1.01 1.02
C TYR A 262 -1.40 -0.21 1.49
N LEU A 263 -1.31 0.13 2.78
CA LEU A 263 -0.18 0.89 3.34
C LEU A 263 1.13 0.09 3.27
N LYS A 264 1.10 -1.21 3.56
CA LYS A 264 2.23 -2.14 3.39
C LYS A 264 2.68 -2.15 1.92
N MET A 265 1.75 -2.26 0.96
CA MET A 265 2.11 -2.24 -0.46
C MET A 265 2.72 -0.88 -0.84
N SER A 266 2.17 0.22 -0.32
CA SER A 266 2.75 1.53 -0.55
C SER A 266 4.14 1.68 0.08
N ARG A 267 4.42 1.02 1.22
CA ARG A 267 5.75 0.99 1.85
C ARG A 267 6.74 0.26 0.95
N ALA A 268 6.43 -0.97 0.55
CA ALA A 268 7.29 -1.78 -0.32
C ALA A 268 7.68 -1.04 -1.60
N VAL A 269 6.69 -0.46 -2.29
CA VAL A 269 6.93 0.31 -3.53
C VAL A 269 7.83 1.52 -3.29
N ARG A 270 7.71 2.19 -2.14
CA ARG A 270 8.51 3.39 -1.82
C ARG A 270 9.93 3.07 -1.38
N MET A 271 10.09 1.96 -0.66
CA MET A 271 11.38 1.53 -0.12
C MET A 271 12.14 0.60 -1.06
N ASN A 272 11.52 0.20 -2.18
CA ASN A 272 11.98 -0.89 -3.03
C ASN A 272 12.19 -2.19 -2.24
N ASP A 273 11.38 -2.40 -1.22
CA ASP A 273 11.42 -3.54 -0.33
C ASP A 273 10.48 -4.63 -0.85
N VAL A 274 10.96 -5.36 -1.86
CA VAL A 274 10.22 -6.45 -2.49
C VAL A 274 10.01 -7.64 -1.56
N ASP A 275 10.90 -7.80 -0.57
CA ASP A 275 10.89 -8.92 0.37
C ASP A 275 9.74 -8.82 1.37
N LEU A 276 9.16 -7.62 1.55
CA LEU A 276 7.95 -7.43 2.37
C LEU A 276 6.74 -8.24 1.86
N PHE A 277 6.78 -8.67 0.59
CA PHE A 277 5.72 -9.44 -0.07
C PHE A 277 6.21 -10.74 -0.72
N THR A 278 7.49 -11.10 -0.58
CA THR A 278 7.96 -12.42 -1.00
C THR A 278 7.37 -13.46 -0.05
N LEU A 279 6.48 -14.28 -0.62
CA LEU A 279 5.85 -15.44 0.00
C LEU A 279 6.63 -16.70 -0.38
#